data_AF-A0A7W5AZ30-F1
#
_entry.id   AF-A0A7W5AZ30-F1
#
_cell.length_a   1.000
_cell.length_b   1.000
_cell.length_c   1.000
_cell.angle_alpha   90.00
_cell.angle_beta   90.00
_cell.angle_gamma   90.00
#
_symmetry.space_group_name_H-M   'P 1'
#
loop_
_entity.id
_entity.type
_entity.pdbx_description
1 polymer ?
#
loop_
_entity_poly.entity_id
_entity_poly.type
_entity_poly.pdbx_seq_one_letter_code
_entity_poly.pdbx_strand_id
1 'polypeptide(L)' 'MQIPLSGAGDSDYVTVSLGTATLLPNLTYGSADLIHAAEKALRKAKRSGRNRVVSI' A
#
# COMPACT_ATOMS: atom_id res chain seq x y z
N MET A 1 -11.90 8.85 -10.24
CA MET A 1 -12.61 9.54 -9.15
C MET A 1 -11.62 10.45 -8.43
N GLN A 2 -11.99 11.70 -8.18
CA GLN A 2 -11.24 12.64 -7.33
C GLN A 2 -12.14 12.97 -6.13
N ILE A 3 -11.65 12.71 -4.92
CA ILE A 3 -12.38 13.00 -3.69
C ILE A 3 -11.73 14.25 -3.07
N PRO A 4 -12.42 15.40 -3.05
CA PRO A 4 -11.89 16.62 -2.45
C PRO A 4 -11.59 16.41 -0.97
N LEU A 5 -10.51 17.02 -0.47
CA LEU A 5 -10.12 16.95 0.94
C LEU A 5 -10.25 18.32 1.60
N SER A 6 -11.43 18.60 2.15
CA SER A 6 -11.69 19.87 2.85
C SER A 6 -10.86 19.98 4.13
N GLY A 7 -10.04 21.04 4.23
CA GLY A 7 -9.33 21.40 5.46
C GLY A 7 -7.94 20.79 5.66
N ALA A 8 -7.33 20.19 4.64
CA ALA A 8 -6.01 19.57 4.74
C ALA A 8 -4.90 20.31 3.97
N GLY A 9 -4.42 21.44 4.50
CA GLY A 9 -3.15 22.06 4.08
C GLY A 9 -2.92 22.13 2.55
N ASP A 10 -1.71 21.74 2.10
CA ASP A 10 -1.23 21.85 0.70
C ASP A 10 -1.78 20.79 -0.28
N SER A 11 -2.85 20.05 0.05
CA SER A 11 -3.34 18.97 -0.81
C SER A 11 -4.84 19.05 -1.07
N ASP A 12 -5.19 19.16 -2.36
CA ASP A 12 -6.58 19.35 -2.80
C ASP A 12 -7.42 18.06 -2.78
N TYR A 13 -6.78 16.88 -2.71
CA TYR A 13 -7.45 15.59 -2.92
C TYR A 13 -6.96 14.50 -1.96
N VAL A 14 -7.87 13.59 -1.62
CA VAL A 14 -7.53 12.35 -0.92
C VAL A 14 -6.63 11.48 -1.80
N THR A 15 -5.55 10.99 -1.22
CA THR A 15 -4.65 10.02 -1.85
C THR A 15 -4.61 8.73 -1.07
N VAL A 16 -4.23 7.64 -1.74
CA VAL A 16 -4.03 6.32 -1.11
C VAL A 16 -2.59 5.87 -1.30
N SER A 17 -2.09 5.10 -0.34
CA SER A 17 -0.84 4.35 -0.50
C SER A 17 -1.20 2.89 -0.65
N LEU A 18 -0.52 2.19 -1.55
CA LEU A 18 -0.81 0.79 -1.85
C LEU A 18 0.45 -0.05 -1.66
N GLY A 19 0.27 -1.17 -0.95
CA GLY A 19 1.25 -2.24 -0.87
C GLY A 19 0.74 -3.43 -1.64
N THR A 20 1.52 -3.92 -2.58
CA THR A 20 1.19 -5.09 -3.40
C THR A 20 2.23 -6.16 -3.19
N ALA A 21 1.83 -7.41 -3.35
CA ALA A 21 2.73 -8.54 -3.30
C ALA A 21 2.25 -9.61 -4.28
N THR A 22 3.21 -10.36 -4.84
CA THR A 22 2.93 -11.57 -5.60
C THR A 22 3.76 -12.71 -5.01
N LEU A 23 3.14 -13.87 -4.84
CA LEU A 23 3.80 -15.03 -4.26
C LEU A 23 3.35 -16.29 -4.99
N LEU A 24 4.31 -17.17 -5.30
CA LEU A 24 4.03 -18.50 -5.82
C LEU A 24 3.71 -19.44 -4.65
N PRO A 25 2.50 -20.01 -4.58
CA PRO A 25 2.13 -20.90 -3.49
C PRO A 25 3.01 -22.15 -3.50
N ASN A 26 3.49 -22.57 -2.33
CA ASN A 26 4.23 -23.80 -2.13
C ASN A 26 4.02 -24.34 -0.71
N LEU A 27 4.69 -25.43 -0.33
CA LEU A 27 4.56 -26.04 1.00
C LEU A 27 5.02 -25.13 2.15
N THR A 28 5.75 -24.06 1.86
CA THR A 28 6.31 -23.13 2.83
C THR A 28 5.50 -21.84 2.95
N TYR A 29 4.86 -21.39 1.87
CA TYR A 29 4.15 -20.12 1.82
C TYR A 29 2.64 -20.29 1.65
N GLY A 30 1.90 -19.77 2.60
CA GLY A 30 0.44 -19.73 2.59
C GLY A 30 -0.13 -18.36 2.22
N SER A 31 -1.45 -18.26 2.26
CA SER A 31 -2.17 -17.01 2.03
C SER A 31 -1.82 -15.92 3.05
N ALA A 32 -1.52 -16.29 4.30
CA ALA A 32 -1.08 -15.36 5.33
C ALA A 32 0.24 -14.65 4.96
N ASP A 33 1.17 -15.36 4.32
CA ASP A 33 2.46 -14.80 3.90
C ASP A 33 2.27 -13.77 2.78
N LEU A 34 1.35 -14.02 1.85
CA LEU A 34 1.00 -13.06 0.79
C LEU A 34 0.44 -11.76 1.39
N ILE A 35 -0.47 -11.87 2.38
CA ILE A 35 -1.04 -10.70 3.08
C ILE A 35 0.06 -9.97 3.85
N HIS A 36 0.93 -10.69 4.55
CA HIS A 36 2.02 -10.09 5.31
C HIS A 36 3.02 -9.36 4.41
N ALA A 37 3.32 -9.91 3.22
CA ALA A 37 4.14 -9.27 2.21
C ALA A 37 3.49 -7.98 1.68
N ALA A 38 2.20 -8.02 1.35
CA ALA A 38 1.46 -6.83 0.91
C ALA A 38 1.42 -5.75 1.99
N GLU A 39 1.23 -6.13 3.26
CA GLU A 39 1.27 -5.20 4.40
C GLU A 39 2.66 -4.58 4.58
N LYS A 40 3.73 -5.37 4.45
CA LYS A 40 5.11 -4.87 4.48
C LYS A 40 5.35 -3.83 3.39
N ALA A 41 4.86 -4.09 2.17
CA ALA A 41 4.92 -3.14 1.07
C ALA A 41 4.13 -1.86 1.37
N LEU A 42 2.93 -1.98 1.95
CA LEU A 42 2.06 -0.86 2.30
C LEU A 42 2.70 0.03 3.38
N ARG A 43 3.31 -0.59 4.39
CA ARG A 43 4.05 0.14 5.42
C ARG A 43 5.24 0.89 4.83
N LYS A 44 5.94 0.31 3.85
CA LYS A 44 7.01 1.01 3.11
C LYS A 44 6.44 2.20 2.31
N ALA A 45 5.35 2.01 1.58
CA ALA A 45 4.69 3.09 0.84
C ALA A 45 4.32 4.28 1.75
N LYS A 46 3.73 3.99 2.93
CA LYS A 46 3.38 5.01 3.93
C LYS A 46 4.61 5.76 4.47
N ARG A 47 5.68 5.03 4.81
CA ARG A 47 6.91 5.64 5.37
C ARG A 47 7.74 6.39 4.34
N SER A 48 7.65 6.04 3.07
CA SER A 48 8.41 6.71 2.01
C SER A 48 7.78 8.02 1.53
N GLY A 49 6.72 8.51 2.17
CA GLY A 49 6.07 9.78 1.81
C GLY A 49 4.65 9.63 1.25
N ARG A 50 3.98 8.48 1.49
CA ARG A 50 2.58 8.22 1.09
C ARG A 50 2.35 8.39 -0.43
N ASN A 51 1.08 8.46 -0.85
CA ASN A 51 0.61 8.60 -2.24
C ASN A 51 1.45 7.83 -3.27
N ARG A 52 1.67 6.53 -3.04
CA ARG A 52 2.50 5.70 -3.91
C ARG A 52 2.17 4.23 -3.79
N VAL A 53 2.64 3.49 -4.80
CA VAL A 53 2.61 2.03 -4.83
C VAL A 53 4.00 1.50 -4.52
N VAL A 54 4.05 0.47 -3.68
CA VAL A 54 5.24 -0.34 -3.48
C VAL A 54 4.84 -1.80 -3.71
N SER A 55 5.69 -2.54 -4.43
CA SER A 55 5.54 -3.98 -4.63
C SER A 55 6.68 -4.73 -3.95
N ILE A 56 6.40 -5.94 -3.53
CA ILE A 56 7.37 -6.95 -3.06
C ILE A 56 7.15 -8.24 -3.83
#